data_AF-A0A0G2IEU1-F1
#
_entry.id   AF-A0A0G2IEU1-F1
#
_cell.length_a   1.000
_cell.length_b   1.000
_cell.length_c   1.000
_cell.angle_alpha   90.00
_cell.angle_beta   90.00
_cell.angle_gamma   90.00
#
_symmetry.space_group_name_H-M   'P 1'
#
loop_
_entity.id
_entity.type
_entity.pdbx_description
1 polymer ?
#
loop_
_entity_poly.entity_id
_entity_poly.type
_entity_poly.pdbx_seq_one_letter_code
_entity_poly.pdbx_strand_id
1 'polypeptide(L)'
;MSNKTYDVVIIGGGPIGLATAYEVAKKGASSLVLEQNNFFNQAGSSNDLARMFRTMYTEDFMADLAKKAIDLWDDLEKDSGTSLRWMSGLLNFGDPNFGGSTPEGTLNGPIKNLDRLGMAYKKLTAKDIENRYPFKNLPSDWEGLYALDNGVINVQLLLRTLLGLAKDYGAEAKQNTRVENINPVKGDNSTWEVHTTHRDTEAIAFRAKKIVITSGAYVNHVLKPSFGISLDLDIWEMVSSYFNAKAGPNGTIFPSMWFHFAPDKGGRSQLFYGFPTLPWGPPNVTRISVDAATARIKDPSERRTNVVNPEDVRDTQDFVKQHVVGVDSTVPAFTSTYNMFVLDYIPQEYLRGGPKNSVVLFTAGWAMKFVPLLGKALADMALRGGSEYAQEEFYVTRRDAKTGKGIIVEEKDTELHAQASSSSAFIFDIWVPG
;
A
#
# COMPACT_ATOMS: atom_id res chain seq x y z
N MET A 1 21.40 -28.68 -5.32
CA MET A 1 20.50 -27.87 -6.16
C MET A 1 19.20 -28.63 -6.33
N SER A 2 18.05 -28.01 -6.06
CA SER A 2 16.77 -28.59 -6.44
C SER A 2 16.63 -28.50 -7.96
N ASN A 3 16.45 -29.63 -8.66
CA ASN A 3 16.21 -29.66 -10.11
C ASN A 3 14.79 -29.19 -10.50
N LYS A 4 13.96 -28.77 -9.54
CA LYS A 4 12.61 -28.26 -9.79
C LYS A 4 12.67 -26.85 -10.37
N THR A 5 12.05 -26.67 -11.53
CA THR A 5 11.76 -25.35 -12.12
C THR A 5 10.31 -24.99 -11.80
N TYR A 6 10.09 -23.83 -11.19
CA TYR A 6 8.76 -23.29 -10.93
C TYR A 6 8.21 -22.57 -12.16
N ASP A 7 6.89 -22.51 -12.29
CA ASP A 7 6.28 -21.64 -13.30
C ASP A 7 6.46 -20.18 -12.89
N VAL A 8 6.29 -19.85 -11.61
CA VAL A 8 6.44 -18.49 -11.08
C VAL A 8 7.21 -18.47 -9.75
N VAL A 9 8.26 -17.66 -9.64
CA VAL A 9 8.85 -17.28 -8.34
C VAL A 9 8.38 -15.87 -7.98
N ILE A 10 7.84 -15.70 -6.77
CA ILE A 10 7.35 -14.43 -6.24
C ILE A 10 8.32 -13.95 -5.15
N ILE A 11 8.82 -12.73 -5.30
CA ILE A 11 9.79 -12.12 -4.40
C ILE A 11 9.08 -11.10 -3.51
N GLY A 12 9.08 -11.33 -2.21
CA GLY A 12 8.32 -10.57 -1.21
C GLY A 12 7.07 -11.31 -0.75
N GLY A 13 7.00 -11.62 0.54
CA GLY A 13 5.89 -12.33 1.20
C GLY A 13 4.87 -11.40 1.86
N GLY A 14 4.71 -10.19 1.33
CA GLY A 14 3.68 -9.24 1.76
C GLY A 14 2.29 -9.56 1.18
N PRO A 15 1.27 -8.71 1.42
CA PRO A 15 -0.11 -8.96 0.98
C PRO A 15 -0.22 -9.22 -0.52
N ILE A 16 0.49 -8.44 -1.34
CA ILE A 16 0.43 -8.53 -2.80
C ILE A 16 1.14 -9.80 -3.30
N GLY A 17 2.31 -10.12 -2.75
CA GLY A 17 3.03 -11.34 -3.11
C GLY A 17 2.25 -12.61 -2.73
N LEU A 18 1.64 -12.63 -1.55
CA LEU A 18 0.80 -13.75 -1.11
C LEU A 18 -0.50 -13.85 -1.93
N ALA A 19 -1.15 -12.74 -2.25
CA ALA A 19 -2.31 -12.74 -3.14
C ALA A 19 -1.96 -13.22 -4.56
N THR A 20 -0.79 -12.83 -5.07
CA THR A 20 -0.28 -13.33 -6.36
C THR A 20 -0.04 -14.83 -6.31
N ALA A 21 0.61 -15.33 -5.25
CA ALA A 21 0.87 -16.76 -5.09
C ALA A 21 -0.42 -17.57 -4.99
N TYR A 22 -1.42 -17.07 -4.25
CA TYR A 22 -2.76 -17.64 -4.20
C TYR A 22 -3.39 -17.73 -5.61
N GLU A 23 -3.38 -16.64 -6.37
CA GLU A 23 -3.97 -16.62 -7.73
C GLU A 23 -3.22 -17.50 -8.74
N VAL A 24 -1.89 -17.59 -8.64
CA VAL A 24 -1.07 -18.47 -9.48
C VAL A 24 -1.36 -19.93 -9.15
N ALA A 25 -1.33 -20.30 -7.87
CA ALA A 25 -1.57 -21.67 -7.42
C ALA A 25 -3.00 -22.12 -7.69
N LYS A 26 -4.00 -21.25 -7.50
CA LYS A 26 -5.41 -21.51 -7.84
C LYS A 26 -5.62 -21.83 -9.32
N LYS A 27 -4.75 -21.33 -10.21
CA LYS A 27 -4.73 -21.64 -11.65
C LYS A 27 -3.94 -22.91 -11.98
N GLY A 28 -3.46 -23.64 -10.97
CA GLY A 28 -2.72 -24.91 -11.11
C GLY A 28 -1.25 -24.77 -11.49
N ALA A 29 -0.71 -23.54 -11.50
CA ALA A 29 0.70 -23.30 -11.81
C ALA A 29 1.56 -23.42 -10.55
N SER A 30 2.76 -23.98 -10.70
CA SER A 30 3.69 -24.14 -9.58
C SER A 30 4.32 -22.79 -9.18
N SER A 31 4.22 -22.43 -7.91
CA SER A 31 4.75 -21.16 -7.41
C SER A 31 5.57 -21.28 -6.13
N LEU A 32 6.58 -20.43 -5.99
CA LEU A 32 7.40 -20.29 -4.78
C LEU A 32 7.46 -18.83 -4.34
N VAL A 33 7.04 -18.55 -3.11
CA VAL A 33 7.19 -17.24 -2.45
C VAL A 33 8.50 -17.21 -1.68
N LEU A 34 9.31 -16.17 -1.89
CA LEU A 34 10.55 -15.89 -1.18
C LEU A 34 10.39 -14.61 -0.34
N GLU A 35 10.40 -14.75 0.99
CA GLU A 35 10.35 -13.66 1.95
C GLU A 35 11.69 -13.55 2.67
N GLN A 36 12.30 -12.37 2.63
CA GLN A 36 13.63 -12.14 3.21
C GLN A 36 13.65 -12.22 4.75
N ASN A 37 12.51 -11.96 5.40
CA ASN A 37 12.34 -12.06 6.86
C ASN A 37 11.43 -13.25 7.23
N ASN A 38 10.96 -13.33 8.47
CA ASN A 38 9.81 -14.18 8.81
C ASN A 38 8.53 -13.63 8.17
N PHE A 39 7.55 -14.49 7.85
CA PHE A 39 6.23 -14.00 7.45
C PHE A 39 5.59 -13.17 8.59
N PHE A 40 4.77 -12.19 8.22
CA PHE A 40 4.04 -11.32 9.17
C PHE A 40 4.95 -10.44 10.05
N ASN A 41 6.12 -10.09 9.53
CA ASN A 41 7.08 -9.19 10.18
C ASN A 41 6.66 -7.71 10.12
N GLN A 42 7.45 -6.85 10.78
CA GLN A 42 7.24 -5.40 10.86
C GLN A 42 8.21 -4.58 9.99
N ALA A 43 9.05 -5.24 9.18
CA ALA A 43 10.04 -4.58 8.33
C ALA A 43 9.42 -4.01 7.04
N GLY A 44 8.28 -4.55 6.59
CA GLY A 44 7.54 -4.06 5.43
C GLY A 44 6.52 -2.96 5.73
N SER A 45 5.67 -2.67 4.73
CA SER A 45 4.58 -1.66 4.80
C SER A 45 3.21 -2.25 5.16
N SER A 46 3.16 -3.56 5.43
CA SER A 46 1.96 -4.29 5.86
C SER A 46 1.93 -4.55 7.36
N ASN A 47 2.74 -3.82 8.12
CA ASN A 47 2.65 -3.75 9.57
C ASN A 47 1.30 -3.11 9.99
N ASP A 48 0.99 -3.23 11.28
CA ASP A 48 -0.24 -2.71 11.91
C ASP A 48 -1.50 -3.60 11.80
N LEU A 49 -2.56 -3.23 12.51
CA LEU A 49 -3.80 -3.98 12.69
C LEU A 49 -4.81 -3.79 11.54
N ALA A 50 -4.80 -2.63 10.90
CA ALA A 50 -5.87 -2.20 9.99
C ALA A 50 -5.38 -1.38 8.80
N ARG A 51 -6.16 -1.44 7.71
CA ARG A 51 -6.11 -0.52 6.56
C ARG A 51 -7.52 -0.22 6.08
N MET A 52 -7.68 0.94 5.43
CA MET A 52 -8.96 1.31 4.83
C MET A 52 -9.22 0.51 3.55
N PHE A 53 -10.39 -0.10 3.45
CA PHE A 53 -11.02 -0.49 2.19
C PHE A 53 -11.88 0.68 1.72
N ARG A 54 -11.34 1.50 0.82
CA ARG A 54 -11.95 2.75 0.35
C ARG A 54 -12.44 2.61 -1.09
N THR A 55 -13.62 3.16 -1.39
CA THR A 55 -14.21 3.19 -2.72
C THR A 55 -14.51 4.59 -3.26
N MET A 56 -14.45 5.62 -2.42
CA MET A 56 -14.68 7.01 -2.82
C MET A 56 -13.44 7.61 -3.51
N TYR A 57 -13.43 7.72 -4.84
CA TYR A 57 -12.29 8.21 -5.64
C TYR A 57 -12.64 9.32 -6.61
N THR A 58 -11.75 10.31 -6.71
CA THR A 58 -11.86 11.41 -7.67
C THR A 58 -11.49 10.99 -9.08
N GLU A 59 -10.44 10.18 -9.22
CA GLU A 59 -9.91 9.74 -10.51
C GLU A 59 -10.76 8.59 -11.09
N ASP A 60 -11.22 8.74 -12.33
CA ASP A 60 -12.17 7.81 -12.96
C ASP A 60 -11.62 6.36 -12.98
N PHE A 61 -10.34 6.19 -13.36
CA PHE A 61 -9.71 4.86 -13.42
C PHE A 61 -9.58 4.19 -12.04
N MET A 62 -9.28 4.98 -10.99
CA MET A 62 -9.22 4.44 -9.63
C MET A 62 -10.60 4.08 -9.10
N ALA A 63 -11.62 4.88 -9.41
CA ALA A 63 -13.00 4.56 -9.04
C ALA A 63 -13.47 3.25 -9.70
N ASP A 64 -13.14 3.05 -10.97
CA ASP A 64 -13.46 1.81 -11.69
C ASP A 64 -12.75 0.59 -11.07
N LEU A 65 -11.47 0.72 -10.74
CA LEU A 65 -10.71 -0.34 -10.06
C LEU A 65 -11.27 -0.61 -8.66
N ALA A 66 -11.67 0.43 -7.92
CA ALA A 66 -12.23 0.27 -6.57
C ALA A 66 -13.57 -0.45 -6.62
N LYS A 67 -14.41 -0.13 -7.62
CA LYS A 67 -15.66 -0.84 -7.87
C LYS A 67 -15.42 -2.32 -8.19
N LYS A 68 -14.47 -2.65 -9.08
CA LYS A 68 -14.10 -4.03 -9.39
C LYS A 68 -13.50 -4.76 -8.18
N ALA A 69 -12.76 -4.05 -7.34
CA ALA A 69 -12.13 -4.66 -6.16
C ALA A 69 -13.16 -5.19 -5.15
N ILE A 70 -14.36 -4.61 -5.06
CA ILE A 70 -15.44 -5.10 -4.18
C ILE A 70 -15.69 -6.58 -4.43
N ASP A 71 -15.99 -6.95 -5.69
CA ASP A 71 -16.34 -8.32 -6.06
C ASP A 71 -15.16 -9.28 -5.82
N LEU A 72 -13.92 -8.84 -6.09
CA LEU A 72 -12.73 -9.65 -5.88
C LEU A 72 -12.40 -9.87 -4.39
N TRP A 73 -12.76 -8.92 -3.54
CA TRP A 73 -12.70 -9.14 -2.10
C TRP A 73 -13.78 -10.12 -1.62
N ASP A 74 -15.00 -9.99 -2.13
CA ASP A 74 -16.09 -10.93 -1.82
C ASP A 74 -15.71 -12.36 -2.23
N ASP A 75 -15.09 -12.53 -3.41
CA ASP A 75 -14.59 -13.82 -3.89
C ASP A 75 -13.48 -14.39 -2.98
N LEU A 76 -12.54 -13.56 -2.51
CA LEU A 76 -11.49 -13.98 -1.58
C LEU A 76 -12.07 -14.41 -0.22
N GLU A 77 -13.02 -13.64 0.33
CA GLU A 77 -13.69 -13.96 1.60
C GLU A 77 -14.52 -15.24 1.47
N LYS A 78 -15.16 -15.45 0.33
CA LYS A 78 -15.90 -16.69 0.01
C LYS A 78 -14.98 -17.90 -0.10
N ASP A 79 -13.87 -17.79 -0.82
CA ASP A 79 -12.92 -18.91 -1.01
C ASP A 79 -12.21 -19.28 0.30
N SER A 80 -11.89 -18.29 1.13
CA SER A 80 -11.30 -18.50 2.46
C SER A 80 -12.31 -18.91 3.53
N GLY A 81 -13.62 -18.76 3.28
CA GLY A 81 -14.65 -18.90 4.30
C GLY A 81 -14.50 -17.95 5.49
N THR A 82 -13.79 -16.83 5.31
CA THR A 82 -13.38 -15.91 6.39
C THR A 82 -13.74 -14.48 6.03
N SER A 83 -14.38 -13.75 6.96
CA SER A 83 -14.57 -12.30 6.83
C SER A 83 -13.26 -11.56 7.11
N LEU A 84 -12.67 -10.97 6.08
CA LEU A 84 -11.40 -10.25 6.13
C LEU A 84 -11.59 -8.74 6.31
N ARG A 85 -12.80 -8.25 6.05
CA ARG A 85 -13.19 -6.84 6.17
C ARG A 85 -14.34 -6.66 7.16
N TRP A 86 -14.27 -5.57 7.91
CA TRP A 86 -15.40 -5.06 8.69
C TRP A 86 -16.02 -3.85 7.97
N MET A 87 -17.17 -4.06 7.34
CA MET A 87 -17.86 -3.07 6.50
C MET A 87 -18.70 -2.09 7.33
N SER A 88 -18.03 -1.19 8.06
CA SER A 88 -18.66 -0.15 8.90
C SER A 88 -18.99 1.16 8.16
N GLY A 89 -18.53 1.30 6.91
CA GLY A 89 -18.58 2.53 6.13
C GLY A 89 -17.34 3.41 6.28
N LEU A 90 -17.37 4.58 5.62
CA LEU A 90 -16.35 5.62 5.64
C LEU A 90 -17.02 6.99 5.68
N LEU A 91 -16.58 7.86 6.60
CA LEU A 91 -16.90 9.29 6.60
C LEU A 91 -15.69 10.09 6.07
N ASN A 92 -15.82 10.71 4.91
CA ASN A 92 -14.95 11.81 4.52
C ASN A 92 -15.60 13.12 4.96
N PHE A 93 -14.86 14.05 5.58
CA PHE A 93 -15.41 15.34 6.00
C PHE A 93 -14.35 16.44 6.03
N GLY A 94 -14.79 17.70 6.10
CA GLY A 94 -13.91 18.86 6.23
C GLY A 94 -14.32 20.04 5.37
N ASP A 95 -13.34 20.86 4.98
CA ASP A 95 -13.56 22.05 4.16
C ASP A 95 -13.97 21.66 2.72
N PRO A 96 -15.19 22.01 2.27
CA PRO A 96 -15.67 21.67 0.93
C PRO A 96 -14.90 22.40 -0.18
N ASN A 97 -14.20 23.49 0.15
CA ASN A 97 -13.39 24.29 -0.78
C ASN A 97 -11.92 23.84 -0.80
N PHE A 98 -11.55 22.79 -0.06
CA PHE A 98 -10.21 22.23 -0.11
C PHE A 98 -9.93 21.65 -1.51
N GLY A 99 -9.20 22.43 -2.32
CA GLY A 99 -8.76 22.08 -3.68
C GLY A 99 -7.31 21.63 -3.77
N GLY A 100 -6.69 21.19 -2.67
CA GLY A 100 -5.31 20.73 -2.66
C GLY A 100 -5.11 19.46 -3.50
N SER A 101 -4.01 19.39 -4.25
CA SER A 101 -3.57 18.16 -4.92
C SER A 101 -2.99 17.18 -3.89
N THR A 102 -3.86 16.43 -3.22
CA THR A 102 -3.47 15.37 -2.29
C THR A 102 -3.65 14.00 -2.95
N PRO A 103 -2.93 12.94 -2.51
CA PRO A 103 -3.17 11.58 -3.01
C PRO A 103 -4.58 11.08 -2.68
N GLU A 104 -5.23 11.67 -1.68
CA GLU A 104 -6.58 11.32 -1.23
C GLU A 104 -7.67 12.15 -1.94
N GLY A 105 -7.27 13.04 -2.86
CA GLY A 105 -8.15 13.90 -3.63
C GLY A 105 -8.74 15.06 -2.82
N THR A 106 -9.99 15.39 -3.11
CA THR A 106 -10.77 16.43 -2.42
C THR A 106 -12.03 15.82 -1.83
N LEU A 107 -12.67 16.51 -0.88
CA LEU A 107 -13.87 16.02 -0.21
C LEU A 107 -14.98 15.66 -1.21
N ASN A 108 -15.27 16.56 -2.16
CA ASN A 108 -16.39 16.42 -3.10
C ASN A 108 -15.98 15.79 -4.45
N GLY A 109 -14.68 15.60 -4.72
CA GLY A 109 -14.17 15.00 -5.95
C GLY A 109 -14.79 13.63 -6.30
N PRO A 110 -14.98 12.72 -5.32
CA PRO A 110 -15.57 11.41 -5.58
C PRO A 110 -17.02 11.40 -6.08
N ILE A 111 -17.81 12.46 -5.87
CA ILE A 111 -19.27 12.47 -6.14
C ILE A 111 -19.58 12.09 -7.58
N LYS A 112 -18.87 12.67 -8.55
CA LYS A 112 -19.04 12.39 -9.98
C LYS A 112 -18.96 10.89 -10.27
N ASN A 113 -17.97 10.21 -9.67
CA ASN A 113 -17.75 8.79 -9.90
C ASN A 113 -18.70 7.91 -9.11
N LEU A 114 -19.09 8.32 -7.90
CA LEU A 114 -20.12 7.63 -7.13
C LEU A 114 -21.45 7.63 -7.90
N ASP A 115 -21.87 8.77 -8.46
CA ASP A 115 -23.07 8.87 -9.29
C ASP A 115 -22.95 8.04 -10.57
N ARG A 116 -21.82 8.15 -11.30
CA ARG A 116 -21.55 7.40 -12.53
C ARG A 116 -21.60 5.88 -12.32
N LEU A 117 -21.09 5.41 -11.19
CA LEU A 117 -20.98 3.98 -10.85
C LEU A 117 -22.18 3.45 -10.05
N GLY A 118 -23.16 4.30 -9.75
CA GLY A 118 -24.33 3.92 -8.95
C GLY A 118 -23.98 3.53 -7.51
N MET A 119 -22.94 4.13 -6.93
CA MET A 119 -22.47 3.85 -5.58
C MET A 119 -23.13 4.79 -4.58
N ALA A 120 -23.75 4.22 -3.55
CA ALA A 120 -24.57 4.98 -2.61
C ALA A 120 -23.72 5.79 -1.62
N TYR A 121 -24.07 7.06 -1.44
CA TYR A 121 -23.47 7.93 -0.42
C TYR A 121 -24.51 8.88 0.18
N LYS A 122 -24.18 9.49 1.32
CA LYS A 122 -24.98 10.52 1.99
C LYS A 122 -24.14 11.75 2.26
N LYS A 123 -24.65 12.93 1.92
CA LYS A 123 -24.10 14.20 2.38
C LYS A 123 -24.51 14.46 3.82
N LEU A 124 -23.61 15.02 4.61
CA LEU A 124 -23.80 15.36 6.02
C LEU A 124 -23.32 16.79 6.25
N THR A 125 -24.03 17.53 7.10
CA THR A 125 -23.54 18.81 7.63
C THR A 125 -22.57 18.58 8.79
N ALA A 126 -21.78 19.59 9.16
CA ALA A 126 -20.99 19.58 10.40
C ALA A 126 -21.84 19.16 11.62
N LYS A 127 -23.09 19.61 11.71
CA LYS A 127 -23.97 19.27 12.83
C LYS A 127 -24.41 17.80 12.81
N ASP A 128 -24.70 17.25 11.63
CA ASP A 128 -25.01 15.82 11.50
C ASP A 128 -23.82 14.94 11.90
N ILE A 129 -22.60 15.39 11.57
CA ILE A 129 -21.36 14.71 11.94
C ILE A 129 -21.18 14.74 13.46
N GLU A 130 -21.24 15.90 14.10
CA GLU A 130 -21.11 16.02 15.57
C GLU A 130 -22.20 15.25 16.34
N ASN A 131 -23.38 15.07 15.76
CA ASN A 131 -24.46 14.29 16.37
C ASN A 131 -24.20 12.76 16.28
N ARG A 132 -23.43 12.30 15.29
CA ARG A 132 -23.22 10.87 15.00
C ARG A 132 -21.83 10.36 15.40
N TYR A 133 -20.82 11.21 15.31
CA TYR A 133 -19.42 10.91 15.59
C TYR A 133 -18.97 11.69 16.82
N PRO A 134 -17.93 11.22 17.53
CA PRO A 134 -17.41 11.90 18.71
C PRO A 134 -16.54 13.11 18.33
N PHE A 135 -16.99 13.91 17.37
CA PHE A 135 -16.37 15.18 16.99
C PHE A 135 -17.04 16.36 17.70
N LYS A 136 -16.31 17.46 17.82
CA LYS A 136 -16.79 18.72 18.39
C LYS A 136 -16.11 19.91 17.71
N ASN A 137 -16.76 21.07 17.82
CA ASN A 137 -16.23 22.35 17.34
C ASN A 137 -15.84 22.28 15.86
N LEU A 138 -16.61 21.55 15.05
CA LEU A 138 -16.42 21.58 13.61
C LEU A 138 -16.92 22.94 13.07
N PRO A 139 -16.16 23.62 12.19
CA PRO A 139 -16.67 24.79 11.48
C PRO A 139 -18.02 24.52 10.82
N SER A 140 -18.95 25.47 10.93
CA SER A 140 -20.35 25.28 10.53
C SER A 140 -20.55 25.08 9.03
N ASP A 141 -19.58 25.52 8.24
CA ASP A 141 -19.53 25.39 6.78
C ASP A 141 -18.85 24.10 6.31
N TRP A 142 -18.32 23.27 7.21
CA TRP A 142 -17.80 21.97 6.85
C TRP A 142 -18.91 20.99 6.47
N GLU A 143 -18.55 20.12 5.53
CA GLU A 143 -19.42 19.10 4.97
C GLU A 143 -18.83 17.70 5.19
N GLY A 144 -19.62 16.67 4.96
CA GLY A 144 -19.14 15.30 4.89
C GLY A 144 -19.88 14.43 3.89
N LEU A 145 -19.20 13.38 3.45
CA LEU A 145 -19.70 12.29 2.62
C LEU A 145 -19.56 10.98 3.38
N TYR A 146 -20.67 10.27 3.55
CA TYR A 146 -20.70 8.94 4.16
C TYR A 146 -21.08 7.87 3.14
N ALA A 147 -20.25 6.86 2.98
CA ALA A 147 -20.49 5.70 2.12
C ALA A 147 -20.41 4.40 2.93
N LEU A 148 -21.43 3.54 2.83
CA LEU A 148 -21.57 2.33 3.67
C LEU A 148 -20.75 1.14 3.15
N ASP A 149 -20.54 1.06 1.84
CA ASP A 149 -19.79 0.01 1.13
C ASP A 149 -18.26 0.11 1.29
N ASN A 150 -17.82 0.81 2.33
CA ASN A 150 -16.42 0.98 2.72
C ASN A 150 -16.18 0.24 4.05
N GLY A 151 -14.93 -0.09 4.36
CA GLY A 151 -14.66 -0.86 5.58
C GLY A 151 -13.21 -0.93 6.02
N VAL A 152 -12.98 -1.68 7.09
CA VAL A 152 -11.65 -1.87 7.68
C VAL A 152 -11.14 -3.26 7.36
N ILE A 153 -9.98 -3.35 6.73
CA ILE A 153 -9.30 -4.61 6.44
C ILE A 153 -8.57 -5.08 7.69
N ASN A 154 -8.81 -6.32 8.12
CA ASN A 154 -8.01 -6.97 9.15
C ASN A 154 -6.70 -7.47 8.52
N VAL A 155 -5.63 -6.68 8.64
CA VAL A 155 -4.35 -6.92 7.95
C VAL A 155 -3.71 -8.23 8.38
N GLN A 156 -3.74 -8.53 9.68
CA GLN A 156 -3.13 -9.74 10.23
C GLN A 156 -3.87 -11.00 9.77
N LEU A 157 -5.19 -10.96 9.75
CA LEU A 157 -6.02 -12.06 9.28
C LEU A 157 -5.87 -12.27 7.77
N LEU A 158 -5.89 -11.18 6.98
CA LEU A 158 -5.65 -11.21 5.54
C LEU A 158 -4.35 -11.94 5.20
N LEU A 159 -3.24 -11.54 5.80
CA LEU A 159 -1.92 -12.12 5.52
C LEU A 159 -1.88 -13.62 5.81
N ARG A 160 -2.44 -14.06 6.95
CA ARG A 160 -2.49 -15.48 7.32
C ARG A 160 -3.38 -16.28 6.38
N THR A 161 -4.52 -15.69 6.01
CA THR A 161 -5.49 -16.30 5.09
C THR A 161 -4.88 -16.49 3.71
N LEU A 162 -4.22 -15.47 3.16
CA LEU A 162 -3.56 -15.57 1.85
C LEU A 162 -2.43 -16.59 1.85
N LEU A 163 -1.59 -16.64 2.89
CA LEU A 163 -0.55 -17.66 2.99
C LEU A 163 -1.14 -19.07 3.11
N GLY A 164 -2.22 -19.24 3.88
CA GLY A 164 -2.94 -20.51 4.01
C GLY A 164 -3.52 -20.95 2.67
N LEU A 165 -4.35 -20.12 2.05
CA LEU A 165 -4.95 -20.38 0.74
C LEU A 165 -3.91 -20.69 -0.33
N ALA A 166 -2.84 -19.89 -0.42
CA ALA A 166 -1.78 -20.15 -1.40
C ALA A 166 -1.20 -21.56 -1.22
N LYS A 167 -0.93 -21.98 0.02
CA LYS A 167 -0.43 -23.33 0.33
C LYS A 167 -1.45 -24.43 0.05
N ASP A 168 -2.72 -24.21 0.39
CA ASP A 168 -3.80 -25.17 0.15
C ASP A 168 -4.00 -25.43 -1.34
N TYR A 169 -3.77 -24.42 -2.18
CA TYR A 169 -3.73 -24.55 -3.65
C TYR A 169 -2.37 -25.04 -4.19
N GLY A 170 -1.38 -25.32 -3.34
CA GLY A 170 -0.11 -25.95 -3.72
C GLY A 170 1.10 -25.03 -3.89
N ALA A 171 1.01 -23.74 -3.51
CA ALA A 171 2.17 -22.85 -3.48
C ALA A 171 3.16 -23.25 -2.39
N GLU A 172 4.45 -23.13 -2.70
CA GLU A 172 5.51 -23.19 -1.71
C GLU A 172 5.86 -21.79 -1.19
N ALA A 173 6.36 -21.71 0.03
CA ALA A 173 6.74 -20.46 0.66
C ALA A 173 7.98 -20.66 1.53
N LYS A 174 8.98 -19.78 1.37
CA LYS A 174 10.21 -19.77 2.15
C LYS A 174 10.42 -18.39 2.77
N GLN A 175 10.56 -18.38 4.08
CA GLN A 175 10.93 -17.22 4.87
C GLN A 175 12.44 -17.18 5.12
N ASN A 176 12.95 -16.05 5.62
CA ASN A 176 14.38 -15.80 5.84
C ASN A 176 15.23 -16.08 4.61
N THR A 177 14.71 -15.83 3.41
CA THR A 177 15.35 -16.14 2.13
C THR A 177 15.43 -14.87 1.30
N ARG A 178 16.54 -14.13 1.43
CA ARG A 178 16.77 -12.90 0.68
C ARG A 178 17.21 -13.23 -0.73
N VAL A 179 16.60 -12.59 -1.73
CA VAL A 179 17.06 -12.65 -3.12
C VAL A 179 18.22 -11.69 -3.29
N GLU A 180 19.35 -12.18 -3.76
CA GLU A 180 20.58 -11.40 -3.98
C GLU A 180 20.69 -10.91 -5.43
N ASN A 181 20.33 -11.77 -6.39
CA ASN A 181 20.23 -11.41 -7.81
C ASN A 181 19.44 -12.46 -8.60
N ILE A 182 19.04 -12.08 -9.81
CA ILE A 182 18.31 -12.90 -10.76
C ILE A 182 19.06 -12.85 -12.10
N ASN A 183 19.42 -14.01 -12.63
CA ASN A 183 20.16 -14.13 -13.89
C ASN A 183 19.43 -15.06 -14.86
N PRO A 184 19.51 -14.84 -16.18
CA PRO A 184 19.08 -15.86 -17.13
C PRO A 184 19.97 -17.10 -17.01
N VAL A 185 19.38 -18.29 -17.14
CA VAL A 185 20.16 -19.53 -17.15
C VAL A 185 20.99 -19.59 -18.43
N LYS A 186 22.31 -19.80 -18.30
CA LYS A 186 23.20 -19.91 -19.47
C LYS A 186 22.78 -21.10 -20.35
N GLY A 187 22.50 -20.82 -21.62
CA GLY A 187 22.08 -21.84 -22.59
C GLY A 187 20.59 -22.20 -22.56
N ASP A 188 19.79 -21.56 -21.69
CA ASP A 188 18.32 -21.70 -21.65
C ASP A 188 17.68 -20.30 -21.67
N ASN A 189 17.03 -19.97 -22.78
CA ASN A 189 16.40 -18.66 -22.99
C ASN A 189 14.99 -18.54 -22.38
N SER A 190 14.54 -19.56 -21.64
CA SER A 190 13.18 -19.66 -21.09
C SER A 190 13.14 -19.64 -19.55
N THR A 191 14.30 -19.72 -18.89
CA THR A 191 14.38 -19.90 -17.44
C THR A 191 15.31 -18.87 -16.79
N TRP A 192 14.91 -18.40 -15.62
CA TRP A 192 15.70 -17.59 -14.70
C TRP A 192 16.29 -18.44 -13.57
N GLU A 193 17.49 -18.11 -13.14
CA GLU A 193 18.11 -18.56 -11.90
C GLU A 193 18.03 -17.44 -10.86
N VAL A 194 17.36 -17.72 -9.73
CA VAL A 194 17.17 -16.79 -8.61
C VAL A 194 18.14 -17.18 -7.51
N HIS A 195 19.16 -16.37 -7.29
CA HIS A 195 20.18 -16.59 -6.27
C HIS A 195 19.72 -15.95 -4.96
N THR A 196 19.82 -16.73 -3.88
CA THR A 196 19.30 -16.33 -2.57
C THR A 196 20.30 -16.66 -1.46
N THR A 197 20.18 -15.94 -0.34
CA THR A 197 20.82 -16.30 0.92
C THR A 197 19.74 -16.61 1.94
N HIS A 198 19.75 -17.82 2.48
CA HIS A 198 18.87 -18.27 3.54
C HIS A 198 19.52 -18.04 4.90
N ARG A 199 18.79 -17.39 5.82
CA ARG A 199 19.25 -16.99 7.16
C ARG A 199 20.64 -16.35 7.16
N ASP A 200 20.90 -15.53 6.14
CA ASP A 200 22.16 -14.79 5.95
C ASP A 200 23.44 -15.64 5.89
N THR A 201 23.31 -16.96 5.67
CA THR A 201 24.44 -17.89 5.79
C THR A 201 24.51 -18.92 4.67
N GLU A 202 23.37 -19.38 4.17
CA GLU A 202 23.32 -20.47 3.20
C GLU A 202 22.93 -19.96 1.81
N ALA A 203 23.82 -20.11 0.83
CA ALA A 203 23.51 -19.79 -0.56
C ALA A 203 22.62 -20.88 -1.18
N ILE A 204 21.45 -20.49 -1.68
CA ILE A 204 20.49 -21.37 -2.34
C ILE A 204 20.07 -20.74 -3.67
N ALA A 205 19.90 -21.56 -4.71
CA ALA A 205 19.39 -21.11 -6.00
C ALA A 205 18.09 -21.84 -6.36
N PHE A 206 17.16 -21.11 -6.99
CA PHE A 206 15.90 -21.62 -7.52
C PHE A 206 15.79 -21.31 -9.01
N ARG A 207 15.00 -22.09 -9.74
CA ARG A 207 14.74 -21.87 -11.17
C ARG A 207 13.28 -21.53 -11.42
N ALA A 208 13.01 -20.59 -12.31
CA ALA A 208 11.65 -20.19 -12.64
C ALA A 208 11.50 -19.74 -14.09
N LYS A 209 10.33 -19.99 -14.70
CA LYS A 209 10.00 -19.43 -16.02
C LYS A 209 9.64 -17.94 -15.95
N LYS A 210 8.99 -17.54 -14.86
CA LYS A 210 8.50 -16.18 -14.62
C LYS A 210 8.89 -15.72 -13.21
N ILE A 211 9.12 -14.42 -13.07
CA ILE A 211 9.41 -13.76 -11.79
C ILE A 211 8.36 -12.68 -11.54
N VAL A 212 7.86 -12.61 -10.31
CA VAL A 212 7.06 -11.48 -9.84
C VAL A 212 7.78 -10.82 -8.66
N ILE A 213 8.09 -9.53 -8.78
CA ILE A 213 8.77 -8.74 -7.76
C ILE A 213 7.75 -7.89 -7.01
N THR A 214 7.49 -8.24 -5.75
CA THR A 214 6.55 -7.56 -4.84
C THR A 214 7.23 -7.14 -3.53
N SER A 215 8.52 -6.82 -3.58
CA SER A 215 9.36 -6.51 -2.42
C SER A 215 9.14 -5.11 -1.83
N GLY A 216 8.14 -4.36 -2.30
CA GLY A 216 7.74 -3.07 -1.75
C GLY A 216 8.91 -2.08 -1.70
N ALA A 217 9.16 -1.49 -0.54
CA ALA A 217 10.25 -0.52 -0.35
C ALA A 217 11.65 -1.11 -0.68
N TYR A 218 11.81 -2.43 -0.66
CA TYR A 218 13.07 -3.12 -0.97
C TYR A 218 13.22 -3.46 -2.46
N VAL A 219 12.39 -2.91 -3.34
CA VAL A 219 12.43 -3.20 -4.78
C VAL A 219 13.80 -2.95 -5.40
N ASN A 220 14.47 -1.85 -5.04
CA ASN A 220 15.79 -1.50 -5.57
C ASN A 220 16.90 -2.47 -5.13
N HIS A 221 16.71 -3.16 -3.99
CA HIS A 221 17.65 -4.22 -3.54
C HIS A 221 17.58 -5.47 -4.43
N VAL A 222 16.48 -5.65 -5.18
CA VAL A 222 16.34 -6.72 -6.18
C VAL A 222 16.72 -6.22 -7.57
N LEU A 223 16.24 -5.03 -7.96
CA LEU A 223 16.42 -4.51 -9.32
C LEU A 223 17.86 -4.16 -9.65
N LYS A 224 18.57 -3.52 -8.72
CA LYS A 224 19.94 -3.06 -8.96
C LYS A 224 20.89 -4.22 -9.26
N PRO A 225 21.03 -5.25 -8.41
CA PRO A 225 21.95 -6.34 -8.68
C PRO A 225 21.49 -7.25 -9.83
N SER A 226 20.19 -7.35 -10.11
CA SER A 226 19.66 -8.26 -11.14
C SER A 226 19.68 -7.64 -12.55
N PHE A 227 19.30 -6.36 -12.66
CA PHE A 227 19.01 -5.71 -13.94
C PHE A 227 19.84 -4.44 -14.18
N GLY A 228 20.56 -3.92 -13.18
CA GLY A 228 21.38 -2.71 -13.30
C GLY A 228 20.57 -1.42 -13.34
N ILE A 229 19.32 -1.48 -12.87
CA ILE A 229 18.42 -0.33 -12.77
C ILE A 229 17.92 -0.17 -11.34
N SER A 230 17.51 1.04 -11.01
CA SER A 230 16.72 1.34 -9.82
C SER A 230 15.50 2.16 -10.22
N LEU A 231 14.52 2.23 -9.33
CA LEU A 231 13.41 3.15 -9.45
C LEU A 231 13.71 4.38 -8.59
N ASP A 232 13.50 5.60 -9.11
CA ASP A 232 13.54 6.84 -8.33
C ASP A 232 12.29 6.91 -7.46
N LEU A 233 12.45 6.45 -6.22
CA LEU A 233 11.36 6.25 -5.28
C LEU A 233 11.61 7.07 -4.02
N ASP A 234 10.56 7.75 -3.56
CA ASP A 234 10.50 8.31 -2.21
C ASP A 234 9.77 7.33 -1.29
N ILE A 235 10.43 6.91 -0.21
CA ILE A 235 9.82 6.11 0.85
C ILE A 235 9.40 7.06 1.97
N TRP A 236 8.09 7.15 2.20
CA TRP A 236 7.50 8.07 3.17
C TRP A 236 7.39 7.39 4.53
N GLU A 237 7.98 7.97 5.56
CA GLU A 237 7.87 7.47 6.93
C GLU A 237 6.58 8.02 7.58
N MET A 238 5.44 7.37 7.32
CA MET A 238 4.13 7.76 7.88
C MET A 238 4.05 7.51 9.40
N VAL A 239 3.31 8.32 10.17
CA VAL A 239 3.16 8.06 11.62
C VAL A 239 1.73 7.62 11.95
N SER A 240 1.58 6.38 12.42
CA SER A 240 0.28 5.81 12.81
C SER A 240 0.02 5.86 14.31
N SER A 241 -0.54 6.95 14.83
CA SER A 241 -0.80 7.10 16.27
C SER A 241 -2.07 6.38 16.76
N TYR A 242 -1.98 5.77 17.94
CA TYR A 242 -3.09 5.13 18.64
C TYR A 242 -3.38 5.86 19.95
N PHE A 243 -4.65 6.05 20.32
CA PHE A 243 -5.04 6.77 21.53
C PHE A 243 -6.08 5.99 22.33
N ASN A 244 -6.08 6.19 23.66
CA ASN A 244 -7.11 5.64 24.53
C ASN A 244 -8.43 6.39 24.33
N ALA A 245 -9.48 5.66 24.02
CA ALA A 245 -10.86 6.13 24.00
C ALA A 245 -11.54 5.80 25.34
N LYS A 246 -12.47 6.65 25.76
CA LYS A 246 -13.28 6.42 26.96
C LYS A 246 -14.04 5.11 26.83
N ALA A 247 -13.90 4.23 27.82
CA ALA A 247 -14.57 2.92 27.85
C ALA A 247 -16.00 2.99 28.41
N GLY A 248 -16.76 1.90 28.21
CA GLY A 248 -18.05 1.64 28.83
C GLY A 248 -19.28 1.97 27.97
N PRO A 249 -20.51 1.84 28.52
CA PRO A 249 -21.75 2.06 27.78
C PRO A 249 -21.92 3.47 27.21
N ASN A 250 -21.27 4.45 27.82
CA ASN A 250 -21.18 5.85 27.36
C ASN A 250 -19.75 6.19 26.90
N GLY A 251 -19.07 5.19 26.34
CA GLY A 251 -17.72 5.29 25.81
C GLY A 251 -17.66 6.04 24.47
N THR A 252 -16.45 6.40 24.06
CA THR A 252 -16.23 7.05 22.78
C THR A 252 -16.16 6.00 21.68
N ILE A 253 -17.13 6.03 20.77
CA ILE A 253 -17.24 5.09 19.66
C ILE A 253 -17.29 5.89 18.36
N PHE A 254 -16.35 5.62 17.45
CA PHE A 254 -16.50 6.03 16.06
C PHE A 254 -17.35 4.98 15.33
N PRO A 255 -18.47 5.35 14.69
CA PRO A 255 -19.31 4.38 13.98
C PRO A 255 -18.66 3.74 12.77
N SER A 256 -17.64 4.39 12.20
CA SER A 256 -16.92 3.93 11.03
C SER A 256 -15.51 4.51 11.00
N MET A 257 -14.70 4.09 10.03
CA MET A 257 -13.47 4.83 9.71
C MET A 257 -13.79 6.19 9.10
N TRP A 258 -12.83 7.09 9.14
CA TRP A 258 -13.02 8.47 8.67
C TRP A 258 -11.74 9.09 8.13
N PHE A 259 -11.91 10.07 7.25
CA PHE A 259 -10.84 10.91 6.71
C PHE A 259 -11.26 12.39 6.75
N HIS A 260 -10.34 13.25 7.15
CA HIS A 260 -10.54 14.68 7.35
C HIS A 260 -9.73 15.48 6.32
N PHE A 261 -10.39 16.44 5.66
CA PHE A 261 -9.81 17.31 4.64
C PHE A 261 -9.77 18.77 5.12
N ALA A 262 -8.58 19.33 5.25
CA ALA A 262 -8.40 20.75 5.56
C ALA A 262 -7.08 21.26 4.96
N PRO A 263 -7.00 22.57 4.65
CA PRO A 263 -5.77 23.17 4.16
C PRO A 263 -4.65 23.12 5.21
N ASP A 264 -3.42 23.06 4.72
CA ASP A 264 -2.23 23.08 5.57
C ASP A 264 -2.21 24.30 6.49
N LYS A 265 -1.71 24.09 7.71
CA LYS A 265 -1.55 25.13 8.72
C LYS A 265 -0.10 25.24 9.13
N GLY A 266 0.51 26.40 8.89
CA GLY A 266 1.92 26.62 9.21
C GLY A 266 2.87 25.69 8.44
N GLY A 267 2.52 25.32 7.19
CA GLY A 267 3.29 24.40 6.36
C GLY A 267 3.19 22.92 6.76
N ARG A 268 2.21 22.57 7.61
CA ARG A 268 1.96 21.20 8.06
C ARG A 268 0.60 20.73 7.58
N SER A 269 0.55 19.46 7.16
CA SER A 269 -0.70 18.81 6.73
C SER A 269 -1.77 18.88 7.81
N GLN A 270 -3.00 19.15 7.41
CA GLN A 270 -4.19 19.01 8.25
C GLN A 270 -5.11 17.89 7.78
N LEU A 271 -4.56 16.97 6.98
CA LEU A 271 -5.22 15.73 6.63
C LEU A 271 -5.05 14.75 7.78
N PHE A 272 -6.15 14.22 8.26
CA PHE A 272 -6.15 13.21 9.32
C PHE A 272 -7.06 12.07 8.94
N TYR A 273 -6.76 10.89 9.48
CA TYR A 273 -7.64 9.75 9.34
C TYR A 273 -7.70 8.96 10.63
N GLY A 274 -8.77 8.18 10.76
CA GLY A 274 -8.94 7.34 11.92
C GLY A 274 -9.77 6.10 11.65
N PHE A 275 -9.61 5.16 12.56
CA PHE A 275 -10.34 3.90 12.60
C PHE A 275 -11.13 3.83 13.89
N PRO A 276 -12.30 3.16 13.88
CA PRO A 276 -12.97 2.78 15.12
C PRO A 276 -12.06 1.85 15.95
N THR A 277 -12.39 1.70 17.23
CA THR A 277 -11.79 0.61 18.03
C THR A 277 -12.09 -0.72 17.35
N LEU A 278 -11.03 -1.47 17.10
CA LEU A 278 -11.10 -2.68 16.30
C LEU A 278 -11.46 -3.89 17.17
N PRO A 279 -12.39 -4.77 16.75
CA PRO A 279 -12.73 -5.98 17.49
C PRO A 279 -11.54 -6.93 17.72
N TRP A 280 -10.51 -6.85 16.87
CA TRP A 280 -9.26 -7.64 16.96
C TRP A 280 -8.07 -6.82 17.49
N GLY A 281 -8.28 -5.56 17.87
CA GLY A 281 -7.26 -4.69 18.43
C GLY A 281 -7.33 -4.62 19.96
N PRO A 282 -6.42 -3.86 20.59
CA PRO A 282 -6.52 -3.55 22.01
C PRO A 282 -7.86 -2.85 22.33
N PRO A 283 -8.54 -3.24 23.41
CA PRO A 283 -9.84 -2.67 23.75
C PRO A 283 -9.73 -1.19 24.10
N ASN A 284 -10.70 -0.40 23.65
CA ASN A 284 -10.78 1.05 23.86
C ASN A 284 -9.56 1.82 23.33
N VAL A 285 -8.85 1.29 22.34
CA VAL A 285 -7.80 2.02 21.63
C VAL A 285 -8.28 2.29 20.22
N THR A 286 -8.11 3.53 19.76
CA THR A 286 -8.54 4.01 18.45
C THR A 286 -7.33 4.56 17.71
N ARG A 287 -7.19 4.26 16.42
CA ARG A 287 -6.14 4.87 15.59
C ARG A 287 -6.62 6.21 15.09
N ILE A 288 -5.82 7.24 15.29
CA ILE A 288 -6.01 8.59 14.75
C ILE A 288 -4.63 9.07 14.31
N SER A 289 -4.48 9.55 13.09
CA SER A 289 -3.14 9.81 12.55
C SER A 289 -3.21 10.92 11.52
N VAL A 290 -2.14 11.73 11.45
CA VAL A 290 -1.92 12.65 10.34
C VAL A 290 -1.63 11.84 9.06
N ASP A 291 -2.25 12.25 7.95
CA ASP A 291 -1.93 11.72 6.62
C ASP A 291 -0.81 12.56 5.99
N ALA A 292 0.37 12.44 6.58
CA ALA A 292 1.60 13.02 6.07
C ALA A 292 2.81 12.26 6.62
N ALA A 293 3.95 12.46 5.96
CA ALA A 293 5.24 12.09 6.51
C ALA A 293 6.15 13.32 6.44
N THR A 294 6.72 13.71 7.58
CA THR A 294 7.77 14.74 7.58
C THR A 294 9.11 14.18 7.09
N ALA A 295 9.36 12.87 7.25
CA ALA A 295 10.58 12.20 6.80
C ALA A 295 10.35 11.40 5.50
N ARG A 296 11.26 11.58 4.54
CA ARG A 296 11.37 10.79 3.31
C ARG A 296 12.77 10.22 3.23
N ILE A 297 12.86 8.94 2.90
CA ILE A 297 14.13 8.23 2.69
C ILE A 297 14.17 7.64 1.29
N LYS A 298 15.37 7.35 0.78
CA LYS A 298 15.54 6.74 -0.55
C LYS A 298 15.79 5.24 -0.47
N ASP A 299 16.28 4.75 0.66
CA ASP A 299 16.52 3.34 0.91
C ASP A 299 15.93 2.87 2.25
N PRO A 300 15.31 1.67 2.33
CA PRO A 300 14.80 1.13 3.59
C PRO A 300 15.85 1.00 4.71
N SER A 301 17.14 0.93 4.37
CA SER A 301 18.24 0.88 5.35
C SER A 301 18.45 2.19 6.10
N GLU A 302 17.96 3.32 5.59
CA GLU A 302 18.02 4.63 6.26
C GLU A 302 16.98 4.77 7.39
N ARG A 303 16.07 3.80 7.50
CA ARG A 303 14.96 3.79 8.45
C ARG A 303 15.44 3.90 9.89
N ARG A 304 14.72 4.71 10.68
CA ARG A 304 14.91 4.83 12.14
C ARG A 304 13.69 4.29 12.88
N THR A 305 13.59 2.98 13.03
CA THR A 305 12.40 2.27 13.55
C THR A 305 11.93 2.71 14.95
N ASN A 306 12.80 3.31 15.76
CA ASN A 306 12.48 3.74 17.13
C ASN A 306 12.35 5.28 17.26
N VAL A 307 12.43 6.02 16.16
CA VAL A 307 12.41 7.49 16.17
C VAL A 307 11.23 7.96 15.35
N VAL A 308 10.19 8.40 16.04
CA VAL A 308 9.03 9.06 15.42
C VAL A 308 9.31 10.55 15.38
N ASN A 309 8.86 11.24 14.33
CA ASN A 309 8.90 12.69 14.34
C ASN A 309 7.92 13.23 15.41
N PRO A 310 8.41 13.98 16.43
CA PRO A 310 7.56 14.53 17.47
C PRO A 310 6.57 15.59 16.96
N GLU A 311 6.78 16.16 15.78
CA GLU A 311 5.82 17.07 15.15
C GLU A 311 4.60 16.33 14.62
N ASP A 312 4.78 15.21 13.90
CA ASP A 312 3.65 14.40 13.38
C ASP A 312 2.76 13.87 14.52
N VAL A 313 3.38 13.53 15.66
CA VAL A 313 2.65 13.17 16.89
C VAL A 313 1.88 14.38 17.43
N ARG A 314 2.53 15.53 17.59
CA ARG A 314 1.90 16.76 18.10
C ARG A 314 0.72 17.23 17.24
N ASP A 315 0.87 17.20 15.91
CA ASP A 315 -0.20 17.56 14.97
C ASP A 315 -1.46 16.71 15.24
N THR A 316 -1.25 15.41 15.44
CA THR A 316 -2.35 14.48 15.76
C THR A 316 -2.93 14.74 17.15
N GLN A 317 -2.10 15.00 18.17
CA GLN A 317 -2.56 15.31 19.52
C GLN A 317 -3.40 16.59 19.57
N ASP A 318 -2.97 17.62 18.85
CA ASP A 318 -3.68 18.89 18.75
C ASP A 318 -5.03 18.72 18.06
N PHE A 319 -5.10 17.94 16.98
CA PHE A 319 -6.36 17.59 16.34
C PHE A 319 -7.31 16.87 17.30
N VAL A 320 -6.83 15.84 18.02
CA VAL A 320 -7.64 15.09 19.00
C VAL A 320 -8.15 16.01 20.11
N LYS A 321 -7.28 16.85 20.67
CA LYS A 321 -7.64 17.79 21.75
C LYS A 321 -8.72 18.77 21.32
N GLN A 322 -8.60 19.33 20.12
CA GLN A 322 -9.47 20.36 19.58
C GLN A 322 -10.82 19.80 19.14
N HIS A 323 -10.80 18.65 18.44
CA HIS A 323 -11.96 18.18 17.68
C HIS A 323 -12.55 16.86 18.14
N VAL A 324 -11.91 16.10 19.05
CA VAL A 324 -12.39 14.77 19.43
C VAL A 324 -12.85 14.74 20.90
N VAL A 325 -13.98 14.05 21.14
CA VAL A 325 -14.59 13.89 22.47
C VAL A 325 -14.23 12.54 23.06
N GLY A 326 -13.69 12.54 24.29
CA GLY A 326 -13.45 11.33 25.06
C GLY A 326 -12.33 10.43 24.51
N VAL A 327 -11.40 11.00 23.73
CA VAL A 327 -10.10 10.39 23.42
C VAL A 327 -9.03 11.17 24.17
N ASP A 328 -8.14 10.45 24.85
CA ASP A 328 -6.99 11.04 25.54
C ASP A 328 -5.94 11.49 24.52
N SER A 329 -5.71 12.80 24.42
CA SER A 329 -4.74 13.38 23.48
C SER A 329 -3.31 13.43 24.02
N THR A 330 -3.05 13.05 25.28
CA THR A 330 -1.76 13.34 25.95
C THR A 330 -0.67 12.31 25.67
N VAL A 331 -1.00 11.03 25.48
CA VAL A 331 -0.02 9.97 25.23
C VAL A 331 -0.52 9.01 24.14
N PRO A 332 0.14 8.94 22.97
CA PRO A 332 -0.15 7.90 22.00
C PRO A 332 0.39 6.54 22.47
N ALA A 333 -0.37 5.47 22.22
CA ALA A 333 -0.04 4.10 22.62
C ALA A 333 1.01 3.43 21.71
N PHE A 334 1.10 3.80 20.42
CA PHE A 334 2.05 3.24 19.43
C PHE A 334 2.06 4.07 18.11
N THR A 335 3.11 3.93 17.27
CA THR A 335 3.34 4.61 15.97
C THR A 335 3.97 3.71 14.89
N SER A 336 3.59 3.87 13.61
CA SER A 336 4.11 3.06 12.47
C SER A 336 3.99 3.73 11.07
N THR A 337 4.85 3.33 10.12
CA THR A 337 5.21 3.91 8.80
C THR A 337 4.92 2.92 7.62
N TYR A 338 4.39 3.29 6.43
CA TYR A 338 5.06 3.55 5.11
C TYR A 338 4.04 3.62 3.93
N ASN A 339 4.34 4.28 2.78
CA ASN A 339 3.53 4.30 1.51
C ASN A 339 4.35 4.49 0.18
N MET A 340 3.88 3.98 -1.01
CA MET A 340 4.39 4.14 -2.45
C MET A 340 3.43 3.56 -3.57
N PHE A 341 3.69 3.61 -4.93
CA PHE A 341 2.98 2.82 -6.02
C PHE A 341 3.67 2.64 -7.43
N VAL A 342 3.77 1.40 -7.98
CA VAL A 342 4.18 0.97 -9.35
C VAL A 342 3.59 -0.43 -9.68
N LEU A 343 3.15 -0.72 -10.92
CA LEU A 343 2.73 -2.07 -11.43
C LEU A 343 3.04 -2.23 -12.93
N ASP A 344 4.09 -2.98 -13.32
CA ASP A 344 4.43 -3.20 -14.75
C ASP A 344 5.44 -4.35 -14.97
N TYR A 345 5.77 -4.68 -16.22
CA TYR A 345 6.94 -5.49 -16.56
C TYR A 345 8.25 -4.70 -16.50
N ILE A 346 9.37 -5.39 -16.27
CA ILE A 346 10.70 -4.84 -16.56
C ILE A 346 10.88 -4.73 -18.08
N PRO A 347 11.28 -3.56 -18.62
CA PRO A 347 11.54 -3.40 -20.05
C PRO A 347 12.57 -4.38 -20.60
N GLN A 348 12.39 -4.81 -21.85
CA GLN A 348 13.13 -5.92 -22.44
C GLN A 348 14.65 -5.69 -22.46
N GLU A 349 15.07 -4.45 -22.69
CA GLU A 349 16.46 -3.99 -22.72
C GLU A 349 17.21 -4.26 -21.40
N TYR A 350 16.50 -4.31 -20.26
CA TYR A 350 17.10 -4.55 -18.95
C TYR A 350 17.11 -6.03 -18.55
N LEU A 351 16.50 -6.93 -19.34
CA LEU A 351 16.41 -8.36 -19.02
C LEU A 351 17.72 -9.13 -19.28
N ARG A 352 18.78 -8.48 -19.80
CA ARG A 352 20.13 -9.05 -19.98
C ARG A 352 20.15 -10.41 -20.72
N GLY A 353 19.28 -10.55 -21.73
CA GLY A 353 19.14 -11.79 -22.52
C GLY A 353 18.12 -12.79 -21.95
N GLY A 354 17.39 -12.44 -20.89
CA GLY A 354 16.30 -13.23 -20.35
C GLY A 354 15.01 -13.20 -21.20
N PRO A 355 14.05 -14.09 -20.90
CA PRO A 355 12.82 -14.22 -21.67
C PRO A 355 11.97 -12.93 -21.65
N LYS A 356 11.36 -12.57 -22.79
CA LYS A 356 10.46 -11.40 -22.85
C LYS A 356 9.23 -11.57 -21.94
N ASN A 357 8.71 -10.46 -21.41
CA ASN A 357 7.49 -10.40 -20.57
C ASN A 357 7.50 -11.46 -19.47
N SER A 358 8.64 -11.64 -18.80
CA SER A 358 8.85 -12.70 -17.82
C SER A 358 9.14 -12.22 -16.41
N VAL A 359 9.41 -10.91 -16.24
CA VAL A 359 9.58 -10.28 -14.93
C VAL A 359 8.53 -9.18 -14.80
N VAL A 360 7.58 -9.39 -13.89
CA VAL A 360 6.56 -8.40 -13.51
C VAL A 360 6.96 -7.82 -12.16
N LEU A 361 6.73 -6.54 -11.94
CA LEU A 361 7.02 -5.85 -10.70
C LEU A 361 5.82 -5.08 -10.19
N PHE A 362 5.72 -5.04 -8.86
CA PHE A 362 4.81 -4.19 -8.14
C PHE A 362 5.52 -3.62 -6.90
N THR A 363 5.43 -2.31 -6.70
CA THR A 363 5.87 -1.70 -5.45
C THR A 363 4.92 -0.58 -5.05
N ALA A 364 4.20 -0.78 -3.95
CA ALA A 364 3.30 0.23 -3.43
C ALA A 364 3.06 0.08 -1.93
N GLY A 365 2.76 1.16 -1.23
CA GLY A 365 2.21 1.11 0.13
C GLY A 365 0.76 1.58 0.25
N TRP A 366 0.16 2.21 -0.77
CA TRP A 366 -1.26 2.59 -0.72
C TRP A 366 -2.25 1.50 -1.18
N ALA A 367 -1.71 0.31 -1.47
CA ALA A 367 -2.39 -0.71 -2.26
C ALA A 367 -3.22 -1.74 -1.48
N MET A 368 -3.29 -1.66 -0.14
CA MET A 368 -3.94 -2.71 0.66
C MET A 368 -5.39 -2.98 0.23
N LYS A 369 -6.13 -1.92 -0.12
CA LYS A 369 -7.51 -1.99 -0.61
C LYS A 369 -7.67 -2.71 -1.96
N PHE A 370 -6.59 -2.88 -2.71
CA PHE A 370 -6.56 -3.55 -4.02
C PHE A 370 -5.87 -4.92 -3.96
N VAL A 371 -5.60 -5.49 -2.78
CA VAL A 371 -4.82 -6.73 -2.65
C VAL A 371 -5.32 -7.89 -3.53
N PRO A 372 -6.63 -8.25 -3.53
CA PRO A 372 -7.12 -9.32 -4.41
C PRO A 372 -6.97 -8.96 -5.89
N LEU A 373 -7.29 -7.72 -6.25
CA LEU A 373 -7.19 -7.20 -7.62
C LEU A 373 -5.76 -7.26 -8.15
N LEU A 374 -4.80 -6.78 -7.38
CA LEU A 374 -3.40 -6.76 -7.75
C LEU A 374 -2.77 -8.15 -7.77
N GLY A 375 -3.15 -9.03 -6.83
CA GLY A 375 -2.74 -10.43 -6.87
C GLY A 375 -3.21 -11.12 -8.16
N LYS A 376 -4.48 -10.89 -8.54
CA LYS A 376 -5.05 -11.40 -9.79
C LYS A 376 -4.36 -10.81 -11.02
N ALA A 377 -4.11 -9.50 -11.03
CA ALA A 377 -3.45 -8.79 -12.12
C ALA A 377 -2.03 -9.34 -12.36
N LEU A 378 -1.23 -9.47 -11.31
CA LEU A 378 0.14 -9.98 -11.38
C LEU A 378 0.18 -11.44 -11.84
N ALA A 379 -0.75 -12.27 -11.34
CA ALA A 379 -0.87 -13.65 -11.78
C ALA A 379 -1.26 -13.76 -13.27
N ASP A 380 -2.22 -12.93 -13.74
CA ASP A 380 -2.62 -12.89 -15.14
C ASP A 380 -1.48 -12.39 -16.04
N MET A 381 -0.74 -11.37 -15.62
CA MET A 381 0.46 -10.92 -16.32
C MET A 381 1.52 -12.03 -16.42
N ALA A 382 1.87 -12.67 -15.30
CA ALA A 382 2.87 -13.73 -15.28
C ALA A 382 2.49 -14.95 -16.14
N LEU A 383 1.22 -15.37 -16.10
CA LEU A 383 0.77 -16.61 -16.74
C LEU A 383 0.24 -16.43 -18.17
N ARG A 384 -0.35 -15.27 -18.48
CA ARG A 384 -1.09 -15.03 -19.74
C ARG A 384 -0.49 -13.89 -20.58
N GLY A 385 0.46 -13.14 -20.05
CA GLY A 385 1.11 -12.05 -20.77
C GLY A 385 0.31 -10.74 -20.81
N GLY A 386 -0.61 -10.52 -19.87
CA GLY A 386 -1.38 -9.28 -19.75
C GLY A 386 -2.44 -9.33 -18.65
N SER A 387 -3.03 -8.19 -18.31
CA SER A 387 -4.11 -8.06 -17.34
C SER A 387 -4.98 -6.85 -17.67
N GLU A 388 -6.30 -6.98 -17.54
CA GLU A 388 -7.24 -5.85 -17.68
C GLU A 388 -7.10 -4.80 -16.56
N TYR A 389 -6.39 -5.13 -15.48
CA TYR A 389 -6.17 -4.24 -14.34
C TYR A 389 -4.84 -3.48 -14.44
N ALA A 390 -3.96 -3.86 -15.38
CA ALA A 390 -2.72 -3.15 -15.64
C ALA A 390 -3.02 -1.98 -16.60
N GLN A 391 -3.22 -0.80 -16.02
CA GLN A 391 -3.53 0.43 -16.74
C GLN A 391 -2.24 1.21 -17.05
N GLU A 392 -2.26 2.07 -18.07
CA GLU A 392 -1.08 2.81 -18.55
C GLU A 392 -0.48 3.73 -17.48
N GLU A 393 -1.32 4.23 -16.59
CA GLU A 393 -0.97 5.05 -15.42
C GLU A 393 0.01 4.34 -14.48
N PHE A 394 0.11 3.02 -14.54
CA PHE A 394 0.96 2.23 -13.66
C PHE A 394 2.28 1.77 -14.28
N TYR A 395 2.48 2.04 -15.57
CA TYR A 395 3.65 1.56 -16.30
C TYR A 395 4.96 2.11 -15.73
N VAL A 396 6.01 1.30 -15.74
CA VAL A 396 7.33 1.70 -15.23
C VAL A 396 8.01 2.69 -16.18
N THR A 397 7.59 2.72 -17.44
CA THR A 397 8.09 3.65 -18.47
C THR A 397 7.31 4.96 -18.52
N ARG A 398 6.29 5.13 -17.67
CA ARG A 398 5.52 6.37 -17.58
C ARG A 398 6.44 7.54 -17.24
N ARG A 399 6.06 8.72 -17.71
CA ARG A 399 6.76 9.96 -17.41
C ARG A 399 5.89 10.83 -16.54
N ASP A 400 6.51 11.50 -15.59
CA ASP A 400 5.85 12.54 -14.82
C ASP A 400 5.33 13.63 -15.76
N ALA A 401 4.04 13.96 -15.64
CA ALA A 401 3.37 14.86 -16.58
C ALA A 401 3.90 16.31 -16.50
N LYS A 402 4.49 16.72 -15.37
CA LYS A 402 5.00 18.08 -15.15
C LYS A 402 6.45 18.22 -15.56
N THR A 403 7.29 17.25 -15.18
CA THR A 403 8.75 17.30 -15.32
C THR A 403 9.27 16.49 -16.51
N GLY A 404 8.45 15.59 -17.07
CA GLY A 404 8.82 14.69 -18.16
C GLY A 404 9.80 13.57 -17.74
N LYS A 405 10.19 13.51 -16.47
CA LYS A 405 11.14 12.52 -15.94
C LYS A 405 10.48 11.14 -15.88
N GLY A 406 11.21 10.11 -16.31
CA GLY A 406 10.84 8.72 -16.07
C GLY A 406 11.21 8.29 -14.65
N ILE A 407 10.72 7.12 -14.22
CA ILE A 407 11.03 6.59 -12.88
C ILE A 407 12.21 5.62 -12.86
N ILE A 408 12.67 5.13 -14.02
CA ILE A 408 13.84 4.25 -14.11
C ILE A 408 15.11 5.10 -14.05
N VAL A 409 16.05 4.67 -13.21
CA VAL A 409 17.40 5.24 -13.08
C VAL A 409 18.42 4.17 -13.43
N GLU A 410 19.34 4.49 -14.35
CA GLU A 410 20.43 3.61 -14.76
C GLU A 410 21.74 3.95 -14.02
N GLU A 411 22.63 2.97 -13.83
CA GLU A 411 23.92 3.17 -13.13
C GLU A 411 24.82 4.26 -13.75
N LYS A 412 24.69 4.56 -15.05
CA LYS A 412 25.50 5.60 -15.70
C LYS A 412 25.10 7.02 -15.28
N ASP A 413 23.89 7.23 -14.80
CA ASP A 413 23.40 8.56 -14.40
C ASP A 413 23.86 8.96 -12.99
N THR A 414 24.26 7.99 -12.15
CA THR A 414 24.70 8.25 -10.77
C THR A 414 26.07 8.91 -10.63
N GLU A 415 26.97 8.79 -11.62
CA GLU A 415 28.27 9.48 -11.59
C GLU A 415 28.17 10.98 -11.94
N LEU A 416 27.15 11.40 -12.69
CA LEU A 416 26.93 12.81 -13.08
C LEU A 416 26.23 13.63 -11.98
N HIS A 417 25.36 13.00 -11.17
CA HIS A 417 24.59 13.71 -10.15
C HIS A 417 25.36 13.98 -8.84
N ALA A 418 26.46 13.26 -8.57
CA ALA A 418 27.28 13.48 -7.38
C ALA A 418 28.03 14.85 -7.38
N GLN A 419 28.06 15.57 -8.51
CA GLN A 419 28.70 16.89 -8.60
C GLN A 419 27.73 18.08 -8.48
N ALA A 420 26.40 17.87 -8.42
CA ALA A 420 25.42 18.96 -8.62
C ALA A 420 24.56 19.34 -7.40
N SER A 421 24.66 18.69 -6.25
CA SER A 421 23.76 18.97 -5.10
C SER A 421 24.37 19.95 -4.08
N SER A 422 24.39 21.25 -4.42
CA SER A 422 24.54 22.34 -3.45
C SER A 422 23.71 23.57 -3.86
N SER A 423 22.38 23.48 -3.87
CA SER A 423 21.49 24.67 -3.70
C SER A 423 19.99 24.34 -3.66
N SER A 424 19.35 24.81 -2.58
CA SER A 424 17.99 25.35 -2.42
C SER A 424 16.69 24.61 -2.85
N ALA A 425 15.82 24.48 -1.82
CA ALA A 425 14.40 24.88 -1.72
C ALA A 425 13.26 24.10 -2.41
N PHE A 426 12.39 23.55 -1.52
CA PHE A 426 10.92 23.34 -1.59
C PHE A 426 10.24 23.26 -2.97
N ILE A 427 9.81 22.06 -3.36
CA ILE A 427 8.58 21.81 -4.14
C ILE A 427 7.97 20.46 -3.67
N PHE A 428 6.68 20.48 -3.35
CA PHE A 428 5.87 19.30 -3.07
C PHE A 428 5.54 18.59 -4.39
N ASP A 429 6.22 17.47 -4.68
CA ASP A 429 5.78 16.54 -5.72
C ASP A 429 5.11 15.33 -5.06
N ILE A 430 3.78 15.30 -5.18
CA ILE A 430 2.95 14.14 -4.89
C ILE A 430 2.45 13.61 -6.22
N TRP A 431 2.68 12.32 -6.39
CA TRP A 431 2.53 11.56 -7.61
C TRP A 431 1.08 11.05 -7.74
N VAL A 432 0.28 11.68 -8.60
CA VAL A 432 -0.96 11.12 -9.17
C VAL A 432 -0.98 11.56 -10.65
N PRO A 433 -1.10 10.64 -11.63
CA PRO A 433 -1.31 11.03 -13.02
C PRO A 433 -2.63 11.83 -13.13
N GLY A 434 -2.58 12.88 -13.95
CA GLY A 434 -3.49 14.05 -13.96
C GLY A 434 -4.99 13.81 -14.09
#